data_AF-I5BT94-F1
#
_entry.id   AF-I5BT94-F1
#
_cell.length_a   1.000
_cell.length_b   1.000
_cell.length_c   1.000
_cell.angle_alpha   90.00
_cell.angle_beta   90.00
_cell.angle_gamma   90.00
#
_symmetry.space_group_name_H-M   'P 1'
#
loop_
_entity.id
_entity.type
_entity.pdbx_description
1 polymer ?
#
loop_
_entity_poly.entity_id
_entity_poly.type
_entity_poly.pdbx_seq_one_letter_code
_entity_poly.pdbx_strand_id
1 'polypeptide(L)' 'MTFLCGEDDTVAYVQGDRTLAMHHCPTCGCTTHWRPIGEGNRMAINARLMEPGAIAGLRIRRFDGADKFDYLD' A
#
# COMPACT_ATOMS: atom_id res chain seq x y z
N MET A 1 -6.53 -6.22 9.62
CA MET A 1 -5.08 -6.29 9.37
C MET A 1 -4.42 -6.70 10.67
N THR A 2 -3.39 -7.55 10.62
CA THR A 2 -2.64 -7.98 11.80
C THR A 2 -1.17 -7.72 11.53
N PHE A 3 -0.52 -6.93 12.39
CA PHE A 3 0.91 -6.71 12.33
C PHE A 3 1.60 -7.79 13.17
N LEU A 4 2.62 -8.42 12.59
CA LEU A 4 3.49 -9.35 13.34
C LEU A 4 4.49 -8.58 14.20
N CYS A 5 4.90 -7.39 13.76
CA CYS A 5 5.74 -6.44 14.48
C CYS A 5 5.63 -5.04 13.86
N GLY A 6 6.12 -4.02 14.57
CA GLY A 6 6.35 -2.67 14.05
C GLY A 6 5.11 -1.90 13.62
N GLU A 7 3.95 -2.17 14.23
CA GLU A 7 2.72 -1.41 13.97
C GLU A 7 2.90 0.09 14.24
N ASP A 8 3.47 0.41 15.39
CA ASP A 8 3.73 1.79 15.85
C ASP A 8 5.00 2.40 15.24
N ASP A 9 5.77 1.63 14.46
CA ASP A 9 7.04 2.07 13.87
C ASP A 9 6.84 2.77 12.52
N THR A 10 5.60 2.99 12.08
CA THR A 10 5.28 3.63 10.80
C THR A 10 4.67 5.01 10.97
N VAL A 11 4.99 5.91 10.04
CA VAL A 11 4.38 7.24 9.96
C VAL A 11 3.30 7.24 8.89
N ALA A 12 2.10 7.72 9.25
CA ALA A 12 0.98 7.85 8.35
C ALA A 12 1.01 9.19 7.61
N TYR A 13 0.92 9.13 6.28
CA TYR A 13 0.65 10.27 5.40
C TYR A 13 -0.80 10.19 4.93
N VAL A 14 -1.55 11.28 5.13
CA VAL A 14 -2.95 11.40 4.73
C VAL A 14 -3.06 12.55 3.76
N GLN A 15 -3.59 12.27 2.57
CA GLN A 15 -3.66 13.22 1.47
C GLN A 15 -5.12 13.57 1.15
N GLY A 16 -5.35 14.75 0.56
CA GLY A 16 -6.60 15.11 -0.10
C GLY A 16 -7.85 14.95 0.77
N ASP A 17 -8.80 14.16 0.28
CA ASP A 17 -10.12 13.86 0.87
C ASP A 17 -10.07 13.15 2.23
N ARG A 18 -8.87 12.77 2.69
CA ARG A 18 -8.60 12.11 3.97
C ARG A 18 -9.31 10.76 4.12
N THR A 19 -9.50 10.05 3.01
CA THR A 19 -10.16 8.73 2.99
C THR A 19 -9.21 7.56 3.19
N LEU A 20 -7.90 7.77 3.08
CA LEU A 20 -6.87 6.73 3.27
C LEU A 20 -5.60 7.28 3.91
N ALA A 21 -4.89 6.40 4.61
CA ALA A 21 -3.58 6.65 5.20
C ALA A 21 -2.53 5.76 4.52
N MET A 22 -1.50 6.37 3.95
CA MET A 22 -0.30 5.68 3.45
C MET A 22 0.74 5.61 4.56
N HIS A 23 1.20 4.41 4.90
CA HIS A 23 2.17 4.18 5.96
C HIS A 23 3.56 3.91 5.39
N HIS A 24 4.57 4.59 5.94
CA HIS A 24 5.98 4.39 5.60
C HIS A 24 6.84 4.29 6.86
N CYS A 25 7.98 3.60 6.77
CA CYS A 25 8.95 3.55 7.84
C CYS A 25 9.77 4.86 7.88
N PRO A 26 9.88 5.57 9.02
CA PRO A 26 10.65 6.79 9.12
C PRO A 26 12.17 6.56 9.06
N THR A 27 12.63 5.32 9.28
CA THR A 27 14.05 4.96 9.24
C THR A 27 14.56 4.72 7.83
N CYS A 28 13.86 3.91 7.02
CA CYS A 28 14.30 3.56 5.67
C CYS A 28 13.49 4.24 4.55
N GLY A 29 12.36 4.89 4.86
CA GLY A 29 11.50 5.56 3.89
C GLY A 29 10.61 4.64 3.05
N CYS A 30 10.70 3.31 3.23
CA CYS A 30 9.87 2.38 2.46
C CYS A 30 8.38 2.50 2.83
N THR A 31 7.51 2.69 1.83
CA THR A 31 6.06 2.55 1.98
C THR A 31 5.70 1.07 2.15
N THR A 32 5.00 0.74 3.23
CA THR A 32 4.65 -0.65 3.56
C THR A 32 3.24 -1.00 3.11
N HIS A 33 2.27 -0.15 3.42
CA HIS A 33 0.86 -0.37 3.09
C HIS A 33 0.09 0.95 3.08
N TRP A 34 -1.14 0.90 2.59
CA TRP A 34 -2.15 1.92 2.90
C TRP A 34 -3.38 1.25 3.49
N ARG A 35 -4.10 2.00 4.34
CA ARG A 35 -5.36 1.56 4.95
C ARG A 35 -6.43 2.65 4.80
N PRO A 36 -7.72 2.29 4.74
CA PRO A 36 -8.78 3.27 4.69
C PRO A 36 -8.91 3.99 6.04
N ILE A 37 -9.37 5.23 6.01
CA ILE A 37 -9.74 6.01 7.18
C ILE A 37 -11.27 6.05 7.21
N GLY A 38 -11.88 5.52 8.27
CA GLY A 38 -13.33 5.40 8.37
C GLY A 38 -13.84 4.10 7.75
N GLU A 39 -14.88 4.19 6.92
CA GLU A 39 -15.53 3.02 6.32
C GLU A 39 -14.78 2.52 5.09
N GLY A 40 -14.45 1.23 5.06
CA GLY A 40 -13.79 0.59 3.94
C GLY A 40 -13.10 -0.71 4.35
N ASN A 41 -13.14 -1.72 3.47
CA ASN A 41 -12.49 -3.02 3.71
C ASN A 41 -11.31 -3.28 2.76
N ARG A 42 -10.99 -2.32 1.88
CA ARG A 42 -9.87 -2.42 0.95
C ARG A 42 -8.62 -1.84 1.57
N MET A 43 -7.49 -2.50 1.31
CA MET A 43 -6.15 -2.05 1.64
C MET A 43 -5.19 -2.56 0.57
N ALA A 44 -3.98 -2.01 0.50
CA ALA A 44 -2.91 -2.62 -0.29
C ALA A 44 -1.59 -2.61 0.48
N ILE A 45 -0.72 -3.54 0.10
CA ILE A 45 0.62 -3.72 0.62
C ILE A 45 1.64 -3.49 -0.50
N ASN A 46 2.85 -3.09 -0.14
CA ASN A 46 3.96 -3.03 -1.07
C ASN A 46 4.58 -4.42 -1.25
N ALA A 47 4.12 -5.16 -2.26
CA ALA A 47 4.59 -6.51 -2.56
C ALA A 47 6.11 -6.60 -2.82
N ARG A 48 6.79 -5.49 -3.18
CA ARG A 48 8.25 -5.47 -3.37
C ARG A 48 9.04 -5.67 -2.07
N LEU A 49 8.41 -5.53 -0.90
CA LEU A 49 9.01 -5.82 0.41
C LEU A 49 8.87 -7.29 0.82
N MET A 50 8.15 -8.10 0.04
CA MET A 50 8.00 -9.53 0.29
C MET A 50 9.21 -10.31 -0.24
N GLU A 51 9.30 -11.58 0.14
CA GLU A 51 10.29 -12.50 -0.42
C GLU A 51 10.11 -12.59 -1.96
N PRO A 52 11.19 -12.44 -2.76
CA PRO A 52 11.07 -12.39 -4.22
C PRO A 52 10.40 -13.61 -4.87
N GLY A 53 10.69 -14.82 -4.39
CA GLY A 53 10.06 -16.06 -4.84
C GLY A 53 8.55 -16.10 -4.63
N ALA A 54 8.04 -15.48 -3.56
CA ALA A 54 6.61 -15.38 -3.28
C ALA A 54 5.85 -14.52 -4.32
N ILE A 55 6.52 -13.61 -5.02
CA ILE A 55 5.89 -12.70 -5.99
C ILE A 55 6.27 -12.97 -7.45
N ALA A 56 7.26 -13.82 -7.71
CA ALA A 56 7.87 -14.00 -9.04
C ALA A 56 6.89 -14.45 -10.14
N GLY A 57 5.86 -15.22 -9.79
CA GLY A 57 4.86 -15.75 -10.73
C GLY A 57 3.58 -14.92 -10.86
N LEU A 58 3.44 -13.83 -10.11
CA LEU A 58 2.21 -13.06 -10.10
C LEU A 58 2.04 -12.24 -11.38
N ARG A 59 0.85 -12.29 -11.98
CA ARG A 59 0.50 -11.38 -13.09
C ARG A 59 0.43 -9.94 -12.56
N ILE A 60 1.27 -9.07 -13.10
CA ILE A 60 1.22 -7.63 -12.81
C ILE A 60 0.34 -6.96 -13.85
N ARG A 61 -0.76 -6.36 -13.40
CA ARG A 61 -1.60 -5.48 -14.21
C ARG A 61 -1.24 -4.02 -13.94
N ARG A 62 -1.15 -3.20 -14.97
CA ARG A 62 -0.86 -1.77 -14.83
C ARG A 62 -2.18 -1.01 -14.75
N PHE A 63 -2.37 -0.25 -13.68
CA PHE A 63 -3.53 0.61 -13.48
C PHE A 63 -3.12 2.07 -13.73
N ASP A 64 -3.83 2.74 -14.62
CA ASP A 64 -3.69 4.18 -14.83
C ASP A 64 -4.63 4.92 -13.89
N GLY A 65 -4.09 5.36 -12.74
CA GLY A 65 -4.82 6.17 -11.78
C GLY A 65 -4.78 7.67 -12.04
N ALA A 66 -4.09 8.13 -13.09
CA ALA A 66 -3.92 9.56 -13.37
C ALA A 66 -4.97 10.08 -14.35
N ASP A 67 -5.19 9.37 -15.47
CA ASP A 67 -6.05 9.86 -16.55
C ASP A 67 -7.30 8.99 -16.76
N LYS A 68 -7.11 7.68 -17.04
CA LYS A 68 -8.21 6.80 -17.44
C LYS A 68 -8.97 6.17 -16.28
N PHE A 69 -8.32 6.06 -15.13
CA PHE A 69 -8.83 5.33 -13.96
C PHE A 69 -9.22 3.87 -14.29
N ASP A 70 -8.43 3.23 -15.15
CA ASP A 70 -8.65 1.85 -15.63
C ASP A 70 -7.32 1.09 -15.78
N TYR A 71 -7.42 -0.23 -15.96
CA TYR A 71 -6.28 -1.05 -16.30
C TYR A 71 -5.88 -0.87 -17.77
N LEU A 72 -4.57 -0.92 -18.03
CA LEU A 72 -3.99 -0.73 -19.36
C LEU A 72 -3.80 -2.03 -20.15
N ASP A 73 -4.39 -3.12 -19.67
CA ASP A 73 -4.25 -4.48 -20.20
C ASP A 73 -5.59 -5.10 -20.63
#